data_AF-A0A7X7QRL9-F1
#
_entry.id   AF-A0A7X7QRL9-F1
#
_cell.length_a   1.000
_cell.length_b   1.000
_cell.length_c   1.000
_cell.angle_alpha   90.00
_cell.angle_beta   90.00
_cell.angle_gamma   90.00
#
_symmetry.space_group_name_H-M   'P 1'
#
loop_
_entity.id
_entity.type
_entity.pdbx_description
1 polymer ?
#
loop_
_entity_poly.entity_id
_entity_poly.type
_entity_poly.pdbx_seq_one_letter_code
_entity_poly.pdbx_strand_id
1 'polypeptide(L)'
;YPTLTAVVCDVGIWGADRKVWPLLENYPRLYVETSLVSLEAGGLEAGVRRFGAWRFLYGSKFPHRYFEARMLDLEQADLPSDDKDAIAANNLESLLKEVML
;
A
#
# COMPACT_ATOMS: atom_id res chain seq x y z
N TYR A 1 -7.18 18.15 -8.71
CA TYR A 1 -6.34 18.60 -7.58
C TYR A 1 -4.96 17.95 -7.69
N PRO A 2 -4.01 18.53 -8.45
CA PRO A 2 -2.73 17.88 -8.75
C PRO A 2 -1.79 17.73 -7.54
N THR A 3 -1.99 18.53 -6.50
CA THR A 3 -1.18 18.51 -5.26
C THR A 3 -1.83 17.71 -4.13
N LEU A 4 -3.04 17.15 -4.35
CA LEU A 4 -3.75 16.41 -3.32
C LEU A 4 -3.03 15.10 -3.03
N THR A 5 -2.67 14.89 -1.76
CA THR A 5 -2.28 13.56 -1.26
C THR A 5 -3.54 12.74 -1.05
N ALA A 6 -3.58 11.54 -1.62
CA ALA A 6 -4.72 10.63 -1.48
C ALA A 6 -4.23 9.20 -1.25
N VAL A 7 -4.99 8.45 -0.44
CA VAL A 7 -4.75 7.02 -0.20
C VAL A 7 -5.97 6.26 -0.70
N VAL A 8 -5.73 5.28 -1.57
CA VAL A 8 -6.78 4.34 -2.00
C VAL A 8 -6.74 3.15 -1.05
N CYS A 9 -7.81 3.01 -0.26
CA CYS A 9 -8.00 1.90 0.65
C CYS A 9 -8.93 0.87 0.04
N ASP A 10 -8.82 -0.38 0.51
CA ASP A 10 -9.79 -1.43 0.18
C ASP A 10 -9.97 -1.66 -1.33
N VAL A 11 -8.84 -1.70 -2.06
CA VAL A 11 -8.80 -1.67 -3.53
C VAL A 11 -9.58 -2.79 -4.23
N GLY A 12 -9.81 -3.91 -3.55
CA GLY A 12 -10.45 -5.11 -4.10
C GLY A 12 -9.44 -6.23 -4.37
N ILE A 13 -9.92 -7.33 -4.94
CA ILE A 13 -9.14 -8.52 -5.29
C ILE A 13 -9.36 -8.89 -6.76
N TRP A 14 -8.51 -9.75 -7.31
CA TRP A 14 -8.68 -10.39 -8.63
C TRP A 14 -8.83 -9.39 -9.79
N GLY A 15 -7.74 -8.67 -10.09
CA GLY A 15 -7.72 -7.74 -11.23
C GLY A 15 -8.15 -6.30 -10.88
N ALA A 16 -8.31 -5.99 -9.59
CA ALA A 16 -8.61 -4.64 -9.12
C ALA A 16 -7.45 -3.67 -9.35
N ASP A 17 -6.22 -4.19 -9.39
CA ASP A 17 -5.00 -3.49 -9.81
C ASP A 17 -5.17 -2.80 -11.17
N ARG A 18 -5.92 -3.38 -12.12
CA ARG A 18 -6.19 -2.78 -13.44
C ARG A 18 -6.89 -1.42 -13.36
N LYS A 19 -7.60 -1.14 -12.27
CA LYS A 19 -8.25 0.15 -12.02
C LYS A 19 -7.32 1.10 -11.25
N VAL A 20 -6.49 0.57 -10.36
CA VAL A 20 -5.68 1.37 -9.43
C VAL A 20 -4.32 1.73 -10.03
N TRP A 21 -3.68 0.84 -10.80
CA TRP A 21 -2.35 1.05 -11.35
C TRP A 21 -2.28 2.24 -12.31
N PRO A 22 -3.24 2.43 -13.23
CA PRO A 22 -3.28 3.65 -14.03
C PRO A 22 -3.35 4.93 -13.19
N LEU A 23 -3.96 4.88 -12.01
CA LEU A 23 -3.99 6.03 -11.10
C LEU A 23 -2.62 6.25 -10.44
N LEU A 24 -1.95 5.19 -9.98
CA LEU A 24 -0.59 5.29 -9.43
C LEU A 24 0.42 5.85 -10.45
N GLU A 25 0.27 5.51 -11.73
CA GLU A 25 1.12 6.00 -12.83
C GLU A 25 0.97 7.50 -13.06
N ASN A 26 -0.26 8.00 -12.99
CA ASN A 26 -0.57 9.38 -13.38
C ASN A 26 -0.59 10.36 -12.20
N TYR A 27 -0.74 9.87 -10.96
CA TYR A 27 -0.85 10.70 -9.76
C TYR A 27 0.27 10.37 -8.77
N PRO A 28 1.38 11.15 -8.73
CA PRO A 28 2.54 10.83 -7.91
C PRO A 28 2.29 10.91 -6.40
N ARG A 29 1.24 11.63 -5.98
CA ARG A 29 0.81 11.76 -4.57
C ARG A 29 -0.34 10.82 -4.20
N LEU A 30 -0.59 9.80 -5.03
CA LEU A 30 -1.54 8.73 -4.74
C LEU A 30 -0.80 7.54 -4.13
N TYR A 31 -1.33 7.01 -3.03
CA TYR A 31 -0.80 5.86 -2.32
C TYR A 31 -1.85 4.76 -2.26
N VAL A 32 -1.42 3.51 -2.04
CA VAL A 32 -2.33 2.37 -1.92
C VAL A 32 -2.11 1.66 -0.59
N GLU A 33 -3.21 1.36 0.08
CA GLU A 33 -3.22 0.60 1.33
C GLU A 33 -3.29 -0.91 1.06
N THR A 34 -2.58 -1.72 1.86
CA THR A 34 -2.25 -3.12 1.50
C THR A 34 -3.28 -4.19 1.84
N SER A 35 -4.34 -3.90 2.61
CA SER A 35 -5.27 -4.92 3.16
C SER A 35 -5.85 -5.89 2.15
N LEU A 36 -6.08 -5.45 0.91
CA LEU A 36 -6.57 -6.30 -0.17
C LEU A 36 -5.55 -6.57 -1.28
N VAL A 37 -4.48 -5.77 -1.37
CA VAL A 37 -3.41 -5.98 -2.36
C VAL A 37 -2.70 -7.31 -2.12
N SER A 38 -2.46 -7.67 -0.85
CA SER A 38 -1.75 -8.89 -0.48
C SER A 38 -2.58 -10.18 -0.61
N LEU A 39 -3.85 -10.10 -1.01
CA LEU A 39 -4.70 -11.29 -1.21
C LEU A 39 -4.48 -11.99 -2.54
N GLU A 40 -3.90 -11.28 -3.50
CA GLU A 40 -3.40 -11.88 -4.73
C GLU A 40 -1.97 -12.34 -4.47
N ALA A 41 -1.68 -13.62 -4.76
CA ALA A 41 -0.34 -14.17 -4.57
C ALA A 41 0.68 -13.37 -5.39
N GLY A 42 1.68 -12.79 -4.72
CA GLY A 42 2.67 -11.93 -5.37
C GLY A 42 2.17 -10.52 -5.73
N GLY A 43 0.93 -10.15 -5.35
CA GLY A 43 0.30 -8.89 -5.74
C GLY A 43 1.01 -7.67 -5.16
N LEU A 44 1.42 -7.75 -3.89
CA LEU A 44 2.20 -6.69 -3.25
C LEU A 44 3.58 -6.55 -3.89
N GLU A 45 4.27 -7.67 -4.13
CA GLU A 45 5.59 -7.70 -4.77
C GLU A 45 5.55 -7.17 -6.20
N ALA A 46 4.52 -7.50 -6.97
CA ALA A 46 4.30 -6.96 -8.30
C ALA A 46 4.07 -5.45 -8.27
N GLY A 47 3.26 -4.97 -7.31
CA GLY A 47 3.04 -3.55 -7.06
C GLY A 47 4.32 -2.80 -6.71
N VAL A 48 5.07 -3.30 -5.73
CA VAL A 48 6.34 -2.74 -5.26
C VAL A 48 7.37 -2.72 -6.38
N ARG A 49 7.51 -3.81 -7.16
CA ARG A 49 8.42 -3.86 -8.31
C ARG A 49 8.10 -2.80 -9.37
N ARG A 50 6.81 -2.46 -9.55
CA ARG A 50 6.37 -1.49 -10.56
C ARG A 50 6.45 -0.04 -10.08
N PHE A 51 6.15 0.22 -8.81
CA PHE A 51 5.94 1.59 -8.30
C PHE A 51 6.87 1.99 -7.16
N GLY A 52 7.59 1.04 -6.56
CA GLY A 52 8.40 1.22 -5.37
C GLY A 52 7.59 1.09 -4.08
N ALA A 53 8.24 0.61 -3.01
CA ALA A 53 7.61 0.39 -1.70
C ALA A 53 7.04 1.67 -1.08
N TRP A 54 7.64 2.83 -1.37
CA TRP A 54 7.22 4.16 -0.91
C TRP A 54 5.79 4.56 -1.35
N ARG A 55 5.18 3.84 -2.29
CA ARG A 55 3.79 4.06 -2.75
C ARG A 55 2.75 3.27 -1.97
N PHE A 56 3.18 2.37 -1.09
CA PHE A 56 2.31 1.46 -0.36
C PHE A 56 2.32 1.76 1.13
N LEU A 57 1.15 1.64 1.76
CA LEU A 57 0.95 1.87 3.19
C LEU A 57 0.32 0.62 3.81
N TYR A 58 0.81 0.19 4.96
CA TYR A 58 0.19 -0.91 5.67
C TYR A 58 -1.25 -0.56 6.07
N GLY A 59 -2.14 -1.51 5.84
CA GLY A 59 -3.45 -1.50 6.47
C GLY A 59 -4.07 -2.88 6.54
N SER A 60 -5.01 -3.01 7.47
CA SER A 60 -5.60 -4.30 7.85
C SER A 60 -7.09 -4.42 7.55
N LYS A 61 -7.78 -3.29 7.33
CA LYS A 61 -9.25 -3.21 7.35
C LYS A 61 -9.87 -3.68 8.67
N PHE A 62 -9.13 -3.64 9.78
CA PHE A 62 -9.70 -3.88 11.11
C PHE A 62 -10.83 -2.88 11.39
N PRO A 63 -11.98 -3.30 11.98
CA PRO A 63 -12.28 -4.60 12.58
C PRO A 63 -12.89 -5.64 11.64
N HIS A 64 -13.05 -5.34 10.35
CA HIS A 64 -13.64 -6.30 9.39
C HIS A 64 -12.73 -7.49 9.10
N ARG A 65 -11.42 -7.35 9.36
CA ARG A 65 -10.41 -8.41 9.23
C ARG A 65 -9.40 -8.30 10.37
N TYR A 66 -8.84 -9.43 10.77
CA TYR A 66 -7.74 -9.53 11.73
C TYR A 66 -6.49 -8.87 11.16
N PHE A 67 -5.86 -8.01 11.96
CA PHE A 67 -4.66 -7.29 11.53
C PHE A 67 -3.43 -8.20 11.48
N GLU A 68 -3.40 -9.25 12.30
CA GLU A 68 -2.34 -10.23 12.39
C GLU A 68 -2.10 -10.93 11.05
N ALA A 69 -3.18 -11.27 10.33
CA ALA A 69 -3.08 -11.91 9.02
C ALA A 69 -2.40 -11.00 7.98
N ARG A 70 -2.70 -9.70 8.00
CA ARG A 70 -2.11 -8.74 7.06
C ARG A 70 -0.67 -8.41 7.40
N MET A 71 -0.34 -8.37 8.69
CA MET A 71 1.06 -8.22 9.12
C MET A 71 1.88 -9.44 8.70
N LEU A 72 1.36 -10.65 8.91
CA LEU A 72 2.04 -11.88 8.48
C LEU A 72 2.28 -11.90 6.97
N ASP A 73 1.29 -11.50 6.16
CA ASP A 73 1.45 -11.40 4.70
C ASP A 73 2.60 -10.44 4.32
N LEU A 74 2.73 -9.29 5.00
CA LEU A 74 3.83 -8.34 4.76
C LEU A 74 5.19 -8.89 5.22
N GLU A 75 5.23 -9.51 6.39
CA GLU A 75 6.45 -10.12 6.94
C GLU A 75 6.99 -11.23 6.03
N GLN A 76 6.10 -12.01 5.43
CA GLN A 76 6.44 -13.14 4.55
C GLN A 76 6.59 -12.74 3.08
N ALA A 77 6.28 -11.50 2.69
CA ALA A 77 6.45 -11.03 1.32
C ALA A 77 7.90 -11.19 0.82
N ASP A 78 8.09 -11.51 -0.45
CA ASP A 78 9.43 -11.61 -1.05
C ASP A 78 9.96 -10.21 -1.42
N LEU A 79 10.23 -9.42 -0.38
CA LEU A 79 10.70 -8.03 -0.43
C LEU A 79 11.89 -7.85 0.51
N PRO A 80 12.81 -6.91 0.19
CA PRO A 80 13.85 -6.45 1.12
C PRO A 80 13.25 -5.99 2.46
N SER A 81 14.01 -6.14 3.56
CA SER A 81 13.60 -5.67 4.89
C SER A 81 13.20 -4.20 4.88
N ASP A 82 13.99 -3.36 4.22
CA ASP A 82 13.81 -1.92 4.21
C ASP A 82 12.49 -1.52 3.51
N ASP A 83 12.09 -2.28 2.48
CA ASP A 83 10.81 -2.09 1.79
C ASP A 83 9.64 -2.51 2.68
N LYS A 84 9.79 -3.59 3.46
CA LYS A 84 8.78 -4.02 4.44
C LYS A 84 8.61 -2.99 5.55
N ASP A 85 9.71 -2.48 6.10
CA ASP A 85 9.70 -1.44 7.14
C ASP A 85 9.09 -0.13 6.61
N ALA A 86 9.40 0.23 5.36
CA ALA A 86 8.80 1.38 4.71
C ALA A 86 7.27 1.27 4.63
N ILE A 87 6.76 0.12 4.18
CA ILE A 87 5.32 -0.13 4.05
C ILE A 87 4.66 -0.21 5.43
N ALA A 88 5.29 -0.89 6.40
CA ALA A 88 4.75 -1.10 7.74
C ALA A 88 4.53 0.21 8.50
N ALA A 89 5.44 1.19 8.37
CA ALA A 89 5.39 2.42 9.15
C ALA A 89 5.95 3.66 8.44
N ASN A 90 7.19 3.60 7.92
CA ASN A 90 7.95 4.82 7.61
C ASN A 90 7.28 5.72 6.56
N ASN A 91 6.59 5.12 5.60
CA ASN A 91 5.86 5.86 4.56
C ASN A 91 4.72 6.69 5.18
N LEU A 92 3.90 6.07 6.04
CA LEU A 92 2.78 6.77 6.69
C LEU A 92 3.30 7.86 7.64
N GLU A 93 4.35 7.57 8.41
CA GLU A 93 4.98 8.57 9.28
C GLU A 93 5.48 9.79 8.49
N SER A 94 6.05 9.56 7.31
CA SER A 94 6.52 10.64 6.43
C SER A 94 5.36 11.50 5.94
N LEU A 95 4.24 10.88 5.55
CA LEU A 95 3.04 11.59 5.13
C LEU A 95 2.41 12.41 6.26
N LEU A 96 2.37 11.86 7.47
CA LEU A 96 1.80 12.56 8.62
C LEU A 96 2.59 13.82 9.00
N LYS A 97 3.91 13.85 8.74
CA LYS A 97 4.74 15.04 8.96
C LYS A 97 4.45 16.18 7.98
N GLU A 98 3.80 15.92 6.85
CA GLU A 98 3.38 16.95 5.89
C GLU A 98 2.08 17.67 6.30
N VAL A 99 1.34 17.13 7.27
CA VAL A 99 0.06 17.68 7.70
C VAL A 99 0.28 18.80 8.72
N MET A 100 -0.23 20.00 8.41
CA MET A 100 -0.39 21.07 9.40
C MET A 100 -1.82 20.99 9.96
N LEU A 101 -1.94 20.84 11.29
CA LEU A 101 -3.22 20.81 12.02
C LEU A 101 -3.63 22.20 12.48
#